data_AF-A0AB37QWZ4-F1
#
_entry.id   AF-A0AB37QWZ4-F1
#
_cell.length_a   1.000
_cell.length_b   1.000
_cell.length_c   1.000
_cell.angle_alpha   90.00
_cell.angle_beta   90.00
_cell.angle_gamma   90.00
#
_symmetry.space_group_name_H-M   'P 1'
#
loop_
_entity.id
_entity.type
_entity.pdbx_description
1 polymer ?
#
loop_
_entity_poly.entity_id
_entity_poly.type
_entity_poly.pdbx_seq_one_letter_code
_entity_poly.pdbx_strand_id
1 'polypeptide(L)' 'MENNGSHTMHKVFRITLRGELQVFTASDLAACIREANRLNVERGYHASVHVVECADGHRMTAADCKAAA' A
#
# COMPACT_ATOMS: atom_id res chain seq x y z
N MET A 1 9.69 -29.28 5.92
CA MET A 1 8.35 -28.65 5.90
C MET A 1 8.51 -27.37 5.10
N GLU A 2 8.39 -27.46 3.78
CA GLU A 2 8.35 -26.28 2.92
C GLU A 2 6.97 -25.66 3.10
N ASN A 3 6.89 -24.64 3.95
CA ASN A 3 5.69 -23.83 4.06
C ASN A 3 5.56 -23.06 2.74
N ASN A 4 4.88 -23.66 1.77
CA ASN A 4 4.25 -22.94 0.66
C ASN A 4 3.09 -22.13 1.26
N GLY A 5 3.42 -21.12 2.07
CA GLY A 5 2.53 -20.00 2.23
C GLY A 5 2.43 -19.39 0.85
N SER A 6 1.24 -19.43 0.23
CA SER A 6 0.92 -18.47 -0.81
C SER A 6 1.19 -17.11 -0.21
N HIS A 7 2.40 -16.58 -0.44
CA HIS A 7 2.85 -15.34 0.16
C HIS A 7 1.94 -14.26 -0.44
N THR A 8 0.90 -13.89 0.30
CA THR A 8 0.02 -12.81 -0.05
C THR A 8 0.81 -11.53 0.10
N MET A 9 1.58 -11.20 -0.93
CA MET A 9 2.39 -9.99 -0.96
C MET A 9 1.49 -8.82 -1.31
N HIS A 10 1.37 -7.90 -0.37
CA HIS A 10 0.71 -6.61 -0.54
C HIS A 10 1.77 -5.58 -0.93
N LYS A 11 1.38 -4.58 -1.71
CA LYS A 11 2.27 -3.57 -2.27
C LYS A 11 1.73 -2.18 -1.97
N VAL A 12 2.60 -1.23 -1.69
CA VAL A 12 2.24 0.19 -1.63
C VAL A 12 2.69 0.84 -2.93
N PHE A 13 1.76 1.49 -3.60
CA PHE A 13 2.01 2.25 -4.81
C PHE A 13 1.87 3.74 -4.51
N ARG A 14 2.85 4.51 -4.97
CA ARG A 14 2.78 5.96 -5.09
C ARG A 14 2.14 6.29 -6.43
N ILE A 15 0.94 6.84 -6.39
CA ILE A 15 0.20 7.30 -7.55
C ILE A 15 0.50 8.77 -7.76
N THR A 16 0.94 9.12 -8.97
CA THR A 16 1.24 10.50 -9.39
C THR A 16 0.57 10.78 -10.72
N LEU A 17 0.50 12.04 -11.14
CA LEU A 17 0.03 12.40 -12.48
C LEU A 17 0.87 11.80 -13.62
N ARG A 18 2.10 11.36 -13.33
CA ARG A 18 3.01 10.74 -14.31
C ARG A 18 2.89 9.21 -14.36
N GLY A 19 2.08 8.61 -13.48
CA GLY A 19 1.93 7.17 -13.36
C GLY A 19 2.12 6.65 -11.93
N GLU A 20 2.17 5.33 -11.83
CA GLU A 20 2.25 4.57 -10.57
C GLU A 20 3.68 4.06 -10.35
N LEU A 21 4.16 4.12 -9.10
CA LEU A 21 5.46 3.57 -8.70
C LEU A 21 5.29 2.71 -7.44
N GLN A 22 5.74 1.45 -7.48
CA GLN A 22 5.81 0.62 -6.29
C GLN A 22 6.90 1.16 -5.35
N VAL A 23 6.55 1.45 -4.10
CA VAL A 23 7.48 2.01 -3.11
C VAL A 23 7.70 1.12 -1.89
N PHE A 24 6.81 0.15 -1.65
CA PHE A 24 6.93 -0.79 -0.54
C PHE A 24 6.22 -2.10 -0.85
N THR A 25 6.63 -3.20 -0.22
CA THR A 25 5.99 -4.52 -0.33
C THR A 25 6.14 -5.28 0.99
N ALA A 26 5.09 -5.97 1.43
CA ALA A 26 5.13 -6.82 2.61
C ALA A 26 4.06 -7.92 2.51
N SER A 27 4.28 -9.04 3.22
CA SER A 27 3.27 -10.09 3.36
C SER A 27 2.16 -9.73 4.35
N ASP A 28 2.38 -8.72 5.19
CA ASP A 28 1.41 -8.23 6.16
C ASP A 28 0.70 -6.98 5.62
N LEU A 29 -0.60 -7.10 5.41
CA LEU A 29 -1.46 -5.99 4.97
C LEU A 29 -1.42 -4.82 5.96
N ALA A 30 -1.37 -5.08 7.27
CA ALA A 30 -1.34 -4.02 8.27
C ALA A 30 -0.05 -3.20 8.19
N ALA A 31 1.07 -3.84 7.86
CA ALA A 31 2.33 -3.15 7.60
C ALA A 31 2.24 -2.23 6.37
N CYS A 32 1.64 -2.70 5.27
CA CYS A 32 1.42 -1.88 4.08
C CYS A 32 0.48 -0.69 4.33
N ILE A 33 -0.62 -0.89 5.08
CA ILE A 33 -1.57 0.19 5.44
C ILE A 33 -0.87 1.25 6.30
N ARG A 34 -0.12 0.83 7.33
CA ARG A 34 0.65 1.77 8.18
C ARG A 34 1.65 2.58 7.37
N GLU A 35 2.35 1.92 6.45
CA GLU A 35 3.34 2.59 5.60
C GLU A 35 2.69 3.59 4.63
N ALA A 36 1.59 3.21 3.97
CA ALA A 36 0.82 4.11 3.12
C ALA A 36 0.32 5.34 3.89
N ASN A 37 -0.22 5.14 5.09
CA ASN A 37 -0.68 6.22 5.95
C ASN A 37 0.46 7.14 6.39
N ARG A 38 1.62 6.58 6.80
CA ARG A 38 2.81 7.35 7.13
C ARG A 38 3.25 8.23 5.96
N LEU A 39 3.39 7.65 4.76
CA LEU A 39 3.81 8.37 3.56
C LEU A 39 2.82 9.47 3.16
N ASN A 40 1.52 9.23 3.30
CA ASN A 40 0.48 10.22 3.04
C ASN A 40 0.49 11.38 4.05
N VAL A 41 0.83 11.13 5.32
CA VAL A 41 0.98 12.17 6.35
C VAL A 41 2.26 12.97 6.15
N GLU A 42 3.40 12.31 5.93
CA GLU A 42 4.72 12.96 5.84
C GLU A 42 4.87 13.84 4.59
N ARG A 43 4.33 13.41 3.45
CA ARG A 43 4.48 14.13 2.17
C ARG A 43 3.26 14.98 1.78
N GLY A 44 2.14 14.80 2.48
CA GLY A 44 0.86 15.41 2.13
C GLY A 44 0.31 14.95 0.77
N TYR A 45 -0.91 15.38 0.45
CA TYR A 45 -1.62 14.98 -0.78
C TYR A 45 -1.34 15.89 -2.00
N HIS A 46 -0.25 16.65 -1.99
CA HIS A 46 -0.06 17.74 -2.96
C HIS A 46 0.30 17.28 -4.38
N ALA A 47 1.02 16.17 -4.53
CA ALA A 47 1.50 15.70 -5.84
C ALA A 47 1.44 14.18 -6.02
N SER A 48 1.07 13.45 -4.97
CA SER A 48 0.94 12.00 -5.01
C SER A 48 0.07 11.48 -3.87
N VAL A 49 -0.56 10.34 -4.10
CA VAL A 49 -1.27 9.57 -3.07
C VAL A 49 -0.66 8.18 -3.00
N HIS A 50 -0.54 7.63 -1.79
CA HIS A 50 -0.07 6.27 -1.57
C HIS A 50 -1.28 5.36 -1.32
N VAL A 51 -1.38 4.29 -2.12
CA VAL A 51 -2.45 3.29 -2.08
C VAL A 51 -1.85 1.92 -1.84
N VAL A 52 -2.64 0.99 -1.30
CA VAL A 52 -2.22 -0.40 -1.09
C VAL A 52 -2.90 -1.28 -2.13
N GLU A 53 -2.12 -2.10 -2.83
CA GLU A 53 -2.62 -3.23 -3.62
C GLU A 53 -2.48 -4.50 -2.78
N CYS A 54 -3.60 -5.15 -2.55
CA CYS A 54 -3.67 -6.42 -1.87
C CYS A 54 -3.21 -7.56 -2.77
N ALA A 55 -2.85 -8.68 -2.15
CA ALA A 55 -2.36 -9.84 -2.88
C ALA A 55 -3.38 -10.47 -3.84
N ASP A 56 -4.67 -10.21 -3.62
CA ASP A 56 -5.79 -10.60 -4.50
C ASP A 56 -6.02 -9.60 -5.66
N GLY A 57 -5.21 -8.54 -5.74
CA GLY A 57 -5.32 -7.47 -6.73
C GLY A 57 -6.30 -6.36 -6.34
N HIS A 58 -6.96 -6.44 -5.18
CA HIS A 58 -7.82 -5.35 -4.70
C HIS A 58 -6.97 -4.13 -4.32
N ARG A 59 -7.46 -2.91 -4.61
CA ARG A 59 -6.74 -1.67 -4.28
C ARG A 59 -7.48 -0.86 -3.22
N MET A 60 -6.81 -0.59 -2.11
CA MET A 60 -7.27 0.29 -1.04
C MET A 60 -6.74 1.70 -1.26
N THR A 61 -7.64 2.66 -1.39
CA THR A 61 -7.28 4.08 -1.50
C THR A 61 -6.69 4.61 -0.19
N ALA A 62 -6.14 5.82 -0.22
CA ALA A 62 -5.70 6.48 1.02
C ALA A 62 -6.85 6.69 2.03
N ALA A 63 -8.08 6.85 1.56
CA ALA A 63 -9.24 6.95 2.44
C ALA A 63 -9.54 5.60 3.12
N ASP A 64 -9.49 4.50 2.36
CA ASP A 64 -9.68 3.15 2.89
C ASP A 64 -8.56 2.78 3.88
N CYS A 65 -7.31 3.12 3.55
CA CYS A 65 -6.17 2.93 4.45
C CYS A 65 -6.33 3.72 5.75
N LYS A 66 -6.87 4.94 5.68
CA LYS A 66 -7.15 5.76 6.87
C LYS A 66 -8.31 5.22 7.70
N ALA A 67 -9.32 4.63 7.07
CA ALA A 67 -10.45 4.01 7.77
C ALA A 67 -10.08 2.67 8.44
N ALA A 68 -9.06 1.99 7.92
CA ALA A 68 -8.57 0.70 8.42
C ALA A 68 -7.50 0.80 9.52
N ALA A 69 -7.07 2.01 9.90
CA ALA A 69 -6.06 2.28 10.92
C ALA A 69 -6.70 2.74 12.24
#